data_AF-A0A1G0CY84-F1
#
_entry.id   AF-A0A1G0CY84-F1
#
_cell.length_a   1.000
_cell.length_b   1.000
_cell.length_c   1.000
_cell.angle_alpha   90.00
_cell.angle_beta   90.00
_cell.angle_gamma   90.00
#
_symmetry.space_group_name_H-M   'P 1'
#
loop_
_entity.id
_entity.type
_entity.pdbx_description
1 polymer ?
#
loop_
_entity_poly.entity_id
_entity_poly.type
_entity_poly.pdbx_seq_one_letter_code
_entity_poly.pdbx_strand_id
1 'polypeptide(L)' 'MRSVKGSSSRQINQLRGTNQPIWQNGHHDHALREDEDVVHVARYIVANPLRAGLVKKIGDYPFRDAKWL' A
#
# COMPACT_ATOMS: atom_id res chain seq x y z
N MET A 1 4.01 1.13 -11.59
CA MET A 1 4.69 0.49 -10.42
C MET A 1 6.13 -0.03 -10.62
N ARG A 2 6.68 -0.12 -11.84
CA ARG A 2 8.01 -0.73 -12.10
C ARG A 2 9.18 -0.07 -11.35
N SER A 3 9.25 1.27 -11.38
CA SER A 3 10.35 2.03 -10.75
C SER A 3 10.36 1.90 -9.22
N VAL A 4 9.21 2.11 -8.57
CA VAL A 4 9.07 2.00 -7.11
C VAL A 4 9.43 0.61 -6.62
N LYS A 5 8.90 -0.44 -7.25
CA LYS A 5 9.22 -1.84 -6.89
C LYS A 5 10.70 -2.16 -7.11
N GLY A 6 11.28 -1.73 -8.22
CA GLY A 6 12.69 -1.99 -8.54
C GLY A 6 13.66 -1.30 -7.58
N SER A 7 13.44 -0.01 -7.32
CA SER A 7 14.29 0.79 -6.42
C SER A 7 14.23 0.28 -4.99
N SER A 8 13.02 0.07 -4.44
CA SER A 8 12.84 -0.45 -3.08
C SER A 8 13.38 -1.87 -2.92
N SER A 9 13.15 -2.79 -3.89
CA SER A 9 13.73 -4.13 -3.87
C SER A 9 15.25 -4.09 -3.75
N ARG A 10 15.91 -3.23 -4.53
CA ARG A 10 17.37 -3.10 -4.50
C ARG A 10 17.87 -2.67 -3.12
N GLN A 11 17.27 -1.63 -2.54
CA GLN A 11 17.67 -1.11 -1.23
C GLN A 11 17.42 -2.13 -0.11
N ILE A 12 16.26 -2.80 -0.12
CA ILE A 12 15.93 -3.86 0.85
C ILE A 12 16.92 -5.02 0.75
N ASN A 13 17.24 -5.45 -0.48
CA ASN A 13 18.18 -6.54 -0.71
C ASN A 13 19.61 -6.19 -0.28
N GLN A 14 20.05 -4.94 -0.49
CA GLN A 14 21.33 -4.44 0.03
C GLN A 14 21.39 -4.49 1.56
N LEU A 15 20.33 -4.07 2.25
CA LEU A 15 20.25 -4.11 3.71
C LEU A 15 20.21 -5.54 4.25
N ARG A 16 19.61 -6.47 3.51
CA ARG A 16 19.48 -7.89 3.91
C ARG A 16 20.65 -8.77 3.47
N GLY A 17 21.54 -8.28 2.62
CA GLY A 17 22.59 -9.10 1.99
C GLY A 17 22.06 -10.20 1.06
N THR A 18 20.85 -10.04 0.53
CA THR A 18 20.17 -11.03 -0.32
C THR A 18 19.94 -10.49 -1.72
N ASN A 19 19.58 -11.34 -2.68
CA ASN A 19 19.11 -10.91 -4.01
C ASN A 19 17.79 -11.59 -4.40
N GLN A 20 16.90 -11.76 -3.43
CA GLN A 20 15.64 -12.47 -3.62
C GLN A 20 14.53 -11.52 -4.09
N PRO A 21 13.53 -12.00 -4.84
CA PRO A 21 12.35 -11.22 -5.17
C PRO A 21 11.65 -10.74 -3.89
N ILE A 22 11.46 -9.42 -3.76
CA ILE A 22 10.76 -8.81 -2.62
C ILE A 22 9.27 -8.63 -2.92
N TRP A 23 8.92 -8.25 -4.14
CA TRP A 23 7.55 -7.91 -4.54
C TRP A 23 6.94 -8.98 -5.45
N GLN A 24 5.63 -9.19 -5.33
CA GLN A 24 4.86 -9.98 -6.29
C GLN A 24 4.94 -9.38 -7.71
N ASN A 25 4.86 -10.26 -8.70
CA ASN A 25 4.74 -9.88 -10.12
C ASN A 25 3.43 -9.12 -10.37
N GLY A 26 3.48 -8.15 -11.29
CA GLY A 26 2.33 -7.31 -11.60
C GLY A 26 1.93 -6.36 -10.47
N HIS A 27 0.79 -5.68 -10.62
CA HIS A 27 0.14 -4.88 -9.58
C HIS A 27 -1.34 -4.81 -9.91
N HIS A 28 -2.17 -4.62 -8.89
CA HIS A 28 -3.57 -4.31 -9.10
C HIS A 28 -3.69 -2.81 -9.39
N ASP A 29 -4.29 -2.48 -10.52
CA ASP A 29 -4.62 -1.11 -10.90
C ASP A 29 -6.11 -1.07 -11.23
N HIS A 30 -6.81 -0.10 -10.64
CA HIS A 30 -8.25 0.08 -10.82
C HIS A 30 -8.50 1.57 -10.99
N ALA A 31 -8.86 1.96 -12.21
CA ALA A 31 -9.22 3.32 -12.53
C ALA A 31 -10.63 3.60 -12.01
N LEU A 32 -10.75 4.59 -11.11
CA LEU A 32 -12.04 4.99 -10.58
C LEU A 32 -12.92 5.60 -11.66
N ARG A 33 -14.14 5.08 -11.79
CA ARG A 33 -15.16 5.63 -12.69
C ARG A 33 -15.93 6.75 -12.02
N GLU A 34 -16.64 7.56 -12.80
CA GLU A 34 -17.43 8.69 -12.29
C GLU A 34 -18.54 8.26 -11.32
N ASP A 35 -19.07 7.04 -11.48
CA ASP A 35 -20.11 6.45 -10.63
C ASP A 35 -19.55 5.78 -9.36
N GLU A 36 -18.23 5.61 -9.26
CA GLU A 36 -17.60 5.08 -8.05
C GLU A 36 -17.37 6.20 -7.03
N ASP A 37 -17.97 6.02 -5.85
CA ASP A 37 -17.80 6.96 -4.74
C ASP A 37 -16.34 6.93 -4.22
N VAL A 38 -15.58 7.97 -4.55
CA VAL A 38 -14.20 8.19 -4.06
C VAL A 38 -14.13 8.10 -2.54
N VAL A 39 -15.15 8.56 -1.82
CA VAL A 39 -15.20 8.48 -0.35
C VAL A 39 -15.32 7.03 0.10
N HIS A 40 -16.08 6.21 -0.61
CA HIS A 40 -16.17 4.77 -0.32
C HIS A 40 -14.81 4.08 -0.49
N VAL A 41 -14.11 4.36 -1.59
CA VAL A 41 -12.78 3.79 -1.86
C VAL A 41 -11.74 4.28 -0.85
N ALA A 42 -11.76 5.56 -0.50
CA ALA A 42 -10.88 6.11 0.53
C ALA A 42 -11.12 5.45 1.91
N ARG A 43 -12.39 5.27 2.30
CA ARG A 43 -12.75 4.54 3.53
C ARG A 43 -12.26 3.10 3.52
N TYR A 44 -12.33 2.42 2.37
CA TYR A 44 -11.78 1.08 2.22
C TYR A 44 -10.27 1.06 2.49
N ILE A 45 -9.51 1.95 1.86
CA ILE A 45 -8.05 2.05 2.02
C ILE A 45 -7.68 2.33 3.49
N VAL A 46 -8.34 3.30 4.12
CA VAL A 46 -8.09 3.68 5.53
C VAL A 46 -8.46 2.55 6.50
N ALA A 47 -9.47 1.73 6.18
CA ALA A 47 -9.90 0.60 7.01
C ALA A 47 -9.07 -0.68 6.80
N ASN A 48 -8.24 -0.77 5.76
CA ASN A 48 -7.46 -1.99 5.46
C ASN A 48 -6.55 -2.45 6.61
N PRO A 49 -5.82 -1.59 7.32
CA PRO A 49 -5.01 -2.00 8.46
C PRO A 49 -5.82 -2.68 9.56
N LEU A 50 -7.04 -2.20 9.82
CA LEU A 50 -7.97 -2.80 10.77
C LEU A 50 -8.46 -4.17 10.25
N ARG A 51 -8.87 -4.24 8.99
CA ARG A 51 -9.33 -5.51 8.35
C ARG A 51 -8.23 -6.57 8.31
N ALA A 52 -6.98 -6.16 8.13
CA ALA A 52 -5.81 -7.04 8.13
C ALA A 52 -5.35 -7.43 9.55
N GLY A 53 -5.98 -6.90 10.61
CA GLY A 53 -5.62 -7.19 11.99
C GLY A 53 -4.30 -6.56 12.45
N LEU A 54 -3.76 -5.59 11.70
CA LEU A 54 -2.51 -4.91 12.07
C LEU A 54 -2.70 -3.95 13.25
N VAL A 55 -3.91 -3.45 13.45
CA VAL A 55 -4.28 -2.50 14.51
C VAL A 55 -5.66 -2.79 15.07
N LYS A 56 -5.93 -2.33 16.29
CA LYS A 56 -7.25 -2.43 16.94
C LYS A 56 -8.15 -1.24 16.62
N LYS A 57 -7.58 -0.08 16.35
CA LYS A 57 -8.28 1.11 15.89
C LYS A 57 -7.58 1.67 14.66
N ILE A 58 -8.35 2.23 13.72
CA ILE A 58 -7.82 2.83 12.48
C ILE A 58 -6.74 3.88 12.78
N GLY A 59 -6.97 4.71 13.81
CA GLY A 59 -6.04 5.77 14.22
C GLY A 59 -4.68 5.27 14.71
N ASP A 60 -4.55 3.99 15.07
CA ASP A 60 -3.30 3.43 15.58
C ASP A 60 -2.33 3.10 14.44
N TYR A 61 -2.77 3.12 13.17
CA TYR A 61 -1.89 2.84 12.03
C TYR A 61 -1.09 4.10 11.69
N PRO A 62 0.26 4.09 11.83
CA PRO A 62 1.08 5.29 11.66
C PRO A 62 1.22 5.70 10.18
N PHE A 63 0.93 4.80 9.24
CA PHE A 63 1.03 5.05 7.80
C PHE A 63 -0.34 5.33 7.14
N ARG A 64 -1.34 5.75 7.94
CA ARG A 64 -2.69 6.07 7.45
C ARG A 64 -2.79 7.44 6.77
N ASP A 65 -1.81 8.31 7.01
CA ASP A 65 -1.86 9.70 6.59
C ASP A 65 -1.39 9.80 5.12
N ALA A 66 -2.35 10.08 4.22
CA ALA A 66 -2.07 10.61 2.90
C ALA A 66 -2.09 12.14 2.98
N LYS A 67 -1.27 12.83 2.18
CA LYS A 67 -1.21 14.31 2.12
C LYS A 67 -2.56 15.01 1.79
N TRP A 68 -3.61 14.24 1.52
CA TRP A 68 -4.95 14.68 1.11
C TRP A 68 -6.03 14.37 2.15
N LEU A 69 -5.65 14.01 3.39
CA LEU A 69 -6.52 14.00 4.57
C LEU A 69 -6.34 15.28 5.38
#